data_AF-A0A7D9IRL9-F1
#
_entry.id   AF-A0A7D9IRL9-F1
#
_cell.length_a   1.000
_cell.length_b   1.000
_cell.length_c   1.000
_cell.angle_alpha   90.00
_cell.angle_beta   90.00
_cell.angle_gamma   90.00
#
_symmetry.space_group_name_H-M   'P 1'
#
loop_
_entity.id
_entity.type
_entity.pdbx_description
1 polymer ?
#
loop_
_entity_poly.entity_id
_entity_poly.type
_entity_poly.pdbx_seq_one_letter_code
_entity_poly.pdbx_strand_id
1 'polypeptide(L)'
;MNKIAGLCGTFNQNPGDDLLIETRTTVGSAVDFGNSWKTDPDGDDAPVVPHPCETYPERNATATANCSALLTSPFNVCASQVDPVTGGYIDDCRYDVCGCGVDPTVCLCQAIEAYVADCASYGVIIIWLSDDRYQQCDSPCASAPCFNGGTCSNSGTSFSCSCPVGYSGDRCEIQVSPTPSTTDPTVSTTPNTTDPTVSTTPNITDPTVSTTSNITDPTVSTTPSTTNPTVSTTPSTTDPTVSTTPSTTDPTVSTTPTTPVLPCGSNPCMNGGNCSDNGTSFSCSCPVGYTAQLCDDINECSQANICHAQATCNNTQGSYVCTCNTGYTGNGTICSDIDECSQANTCHADATCTNTPGSYLCTCNTGYTGNGTDCVDIDECSQANMCHADATCTNTPGSYLCTCNTGYTGNGTYCVDTDECSQANMCHADATCTNTPGSYLCTCNTGYTGNGTYCVDIDECSQANMCHADATCTNTPGSYLCTCNTGYTGNGTYCVDIEECSQANMCHADATCTNTPGSYLCTCNTGYTGNGTYCVGQ
;
A
#
# COMPACT_ATOMS: atom_id res chain seq x y z
N MET A 1 -12.10 -5.70 -24.44
CA MET A 1 -12.76 -7.03 -24.43
C MET A 1 -11.67 -8.09 -24.43
N ASN A 2 -11.29 -8.61 -23.26
CA ASN A 2 -10.34 -9.70 -23.19
C ASN A 2 -11.14 -11.01 -23.21
N LYS A 3 -11.28 -11.62 -24.39
CA LYS A 3 -11.88 -12.96 -24.54
C LYS A 3 -10.91 -13.98 -23.95
N ILE A 4 -11.08 -14.35 -22.69
CA ILE A 4 -10.30 -15.42 -22.06
C ILE A 4 -11.11 -16.71 -22.17
N ALA A 5 -10.69 -17.61 -23.06
CA ALA A 5 -11.13 -19.00 -23.00
C ALA A 5 -10.57 -19.63 -21.70
N GLY A 6 -11.40 -20.33 -20.95
CA GLY A 6 -11.15 -20.61 -19.53
C GLY A 6 -9.85 -21.37 -19.23
N LEU A 7 -9.26 -21.05 -18.07
CA LEU A 7 -8.10 -21.72 -17.47
C LEU A 7 -8.45 -23.15 -17.03
N CYS A 8 -8.59 -24.05 -18.01
CA CYS A 8 -8.66 -25.48 -17.80
C CYS A 8 -7.32 -26.12 -18.17
N GLY A 9 -6.48 -26.35 -17.15
CA GLY A 9 -5.68 -27.58 -17.13
C GLY A 9 -6.61 -28.78 -17.37
N THR A 10 -6.13 -29.82 -18.04
CA THR A 10 -7.01 -30.87 -18.55
C THR A 10 -7.77 -31.55 -17.41
N PHE A 11 -9.11 -31.42 -17.37
CA PHE A 11 -9.95 -32.01 -16.32
C PHE A 11 -10.14 -33.53 -16.52
N ASN A 12 -9.02 -34.23 -16.62
CA ASN A 12 -8.86 -35.67 -16.89
C ASN A 12 -8.27 -36.43 -15.67
N GLN A 13 -7.87 -35.71 -14.61
CA GLN A 13 -7.20 -36.22 -13.40
C GLN A 13 -5.79 -36.82 -13.67
N ASN A 14 -5.02 -36.25 -14.60
CA ASN A 14 -3.66 -36.65 -14.94
C ASN A 14 -2.62 -35.56 -14.57
N PRO A 15 -1.98 -35.61 -13.39
CA PRO A 15 -1.04 -34.56 -12.93
C PRO A 15 0.21 -34.33 -13.78
N GLY A 16 0.41 -35.12 -14.85
CA GLY A 16 1.46 -34.89 -15.85
C GLY A 16 1.10 -33.88 -16.93
N ASP A 17 -0.17 -33.48 -17.08
CA ASP A 17 -0.62 -32.52 -18.12
C ASP A 17 -1.32 -31.24 -17.62
N ASP A 18 -1.42 -31.01 -16.30
CA ASP A 18 -2.03 -29.79 -15.73
C ASP A 18 -1.34 -28.46 -16.13
N LEU A 19 -0.04 -28.51 -16.49
CA LEU A 19 0.74 -27.36 -17.00
C LEU A 19 1.19 -27.56 -18.46
N LEU A 20 0.51 -28.41 -19.23
CA LEU A 20 0.84 -28.68 -20.63
C LEU A 20 0.25 -27.60 -21.55
N ILE A 21 1.11 -26.88 -22.27
CA ILE A 21 0.67 -25.90 -23.29
C ILE A 21 0.42 -26.58 -24.65
N GLU A 22 -0.18 -25.88 -25.61
CA GLU A 22 -0.59 -26.43 -26.93
C GLU A 22 0.51 -27.26 -27.63
N THR A 23 1.77 -26.83 -27.54
CA THR A 23 2.96 -27.53 -28.10
C THR A 23 3.33 -28.84 -27.40
N ARG A 24 2.54 -29.29 -26.42
CA ARG A 24 2.76 -30.47 -25.57
C ARG A 24 4.04 -30.42 -24.74
N THR A 25 4.42 -29.22 -24.31
CA THR A 25 5.51 -28.98 -23.37
C THR A 25 4.95 -28.49 -22.04
N THR A 26 5.42 -29.06 -20.93
CA THR A 26 5.06 -28.60 -19.58
C THR A 26 5.83 -27.32 -19.25
N VAL A 27 5.14 -26.25 -18.85
CA VAL A 27 5.80 -25.00 -18.41
C VAL A 27 6.06 -24.99 -16.90
N GLY A 28 7.05 -24.19 -16.48
CA GLY A 28 7.55 -24.17 -15.09
C GLY A 28 6.81 -23.25 -14.12
N SER A 29 5.88 -22.41 -14.59
CA SER A 29 5.08 -21.53 -13.74
C SER A 29 3.63 -21.39 -14.22
N ALA A 30 2.73 -21.10 -13.27
CA ALA A 30 1.34 -20.78 -13.57
C ALA A 30 1.18 -19.49 -14.40
N VAL A 31 2.14 -18.56 -14.30
CA VAL A 31 2.15 -17.31 -15.09
C VAL A 31 2.45 -17.62 -16.56
N ASP A 32 3.41 -18.48 -16.85
CA ASP A 32 3.70 -18.92 -18.24
C ASP A 32 2.50 -19.67 -18.83
N PHE A 33 1.85 -20.54 -18.03
CA PHE A 33 0.66 -21.28 -18.42
C PHE A 33 -0.55 -20.39 -18.70
N GLY A 34 -0.80 -19.39 -17.85
CA GLY A 34 -1.86 -18.40 -18.08
C GLY A 34 -1.61 -17.50 -19.30
N ASN A 35 -0.34 -17.30 -19.69
CA ASN A 35 0.01 -16.55 -20.89
C ASN A 35 -0.03 -17.38 -22.18
N SER A 36 0.16 -18.71 -22.13
CA SER A 36 0.25 -19.56 -23.34
C SER A 36 -1.07 -19.75 -24.09
N TRP A 37 -2.20 -19.42 -23.47
CA TRP A 37 -3.55 -19.59 -24.05
C TRP A 37 -4.24 -18.26 -24.40
N LYS A 38 -3.47 -17.18 -24.55
CA LYS A 38 -3.97 -15.88 -25.06
C LYS A 38 -4.37 -16.02 -26.53
N THR A 39 -5.66 -16.28 -26.77
CA THR A 39 -6.25 -16.32 -28.11
C THR A 39 -6.18 -14.96 -28.80
N ASP A 40 -6.02 -15.00 -30.12
CA ASP A 40 -6.17 -13.84 -31.00
C ASP A 40 -7.50 -13.11 -30.73
N PRO A 41 -7.52 -11.77 -30.53
CA PRO A 41 -8.76 -11.02 -30.26
C PRO A 41 -9.84 -11.18 -31.34
N ASP A 42 -9.43 -11.47 -32.59
CA ASP A 42 -10.33 -11.65 -33.73
C ASP A 42 -10.99 -13.05 -33.78
N GLY A 43 -10.77 -13.91 -32.76
CA GLY A 43 -11.41 -15.23 -32.66
C GLY A 43 -12.89 -15.15 -32.24
N ASP A 44 -13.80 -15.50 -33.15
CA ASP A 44 -15.23 -15.74 -32.84
C ASP A 44 -15.47 -17.12 -32.19
N ASP A 45 -16.66 -17.29 -31.59
CA ASP A 45 -17.14 -18.51 -30.91
C ASP A 45 -16.37 -18.97 -29.64
N ALA A 46 -15.93 -18.01 -28.81
CA ALA A 46 -15.71 -18.28 -27.38
C ALA A 46 -17.06 -18.38 -26.64
N PRO A 47 -17.39 -19.46 -25.91
CA PRO A 47 -18.65 -19.58 -25.19
C PRO A 47 -18.72 -18.61 -24.00
N VAL A 48 -19.65 -17.66 -24.06
CA VAL A 48 -19.86 -16.68 -22.98
C VAL A 48 -20.48 -17.36 -21.76
N VAL A 49 -19.66 -17.59 -20.73
CA VAL A 49 -20.12 -17.96 -19.39
C VAL A 49 -20.61 -16.68 -18.70
N PRO A 50 -21.88 -16.60 -18.23
CA PRO A 50 -22.37 -15.43 -17.50
C PRO A 50 -21.60 -15.22 -16.20
N HIS A 51 -21.49 -13.96 -15.76
CA HIS A 51 -20.82 -13.63 -14.51
C HIS A 51 -21.56 -14.29 -13.32
N PRO A 52 -20.88 -14.75 -12.26
CA PRO A 52 -21.54 -15.35 -11.10
C PRO A 52 -22.62 -14.44 -10.50
N CYS A 53 -22.38 -13.13 -10.43
CA CYS A 53 -23.38 -12.14 -9.98
C CYS A 53 -24.58 -11.92 -10.94
N GLU A 54 -24.48 -12.32 -12.21
CA GLU A 54 -25.62 -12.31 -13.15
C GLU A 54 -26.48 -13.56 -12.99
N THR A 55 -25.83 -14.70 -12.70
CA THR A 55 -26.49 -15.97 -12.37
C THR A 55 -27.17 -15.92 -11.00
N TYR A 56 -26.62 -15.13 -10.07
CA TYR A 56 -27.03 -15.00 -8.67
C TYR A 56 -27.19 -13.53 -8.26
N PRO A 57 -28.20 -12.82 -8.80
CA PRO A 57 -28.36 -11.37 -8.63
C PRO A 57 -28.57 -10.95 -7.17
N GLU A 58 -29.07 -11.85 -6.30
CA GLU A 58 -29.20 -11.62 -4.86
C GLU A 58 -27.85 -11.45 -4.14
N ARG A 59 -26.75 -11.95 -4.72
CA ARG A 59 -25.39 -11.78 -4.18
C ARG A 59 -24.67 -10.55 -4.73
N ASN A 60 -25.09 -10.03 -5.89
CA ASN A 60 -24.44 -8.90 -6.59
C ASN A 60 -24.36 -7.63 -5.73
N ALA A 61 -25.43 -7.29 -5.01
CA ALA A 61 -25.45 -6.10 -4.15
C ALA A 61 -24.46 -6.21 -2.98
N THR A 62 -24.41 -7.37 -2.32
CA THR A 62 -23.49 -7.66 -1.20
C THR A 62 -22.04 -7.71 -1.68
N ALA A 63 -21.77 -8.39 -2.80
CA ALA A 63 -20.43 -8.45 -3.39
C ALA A 63 -19.93 -7.06 -3.78
N THR A 64 -20.76 -6.26 -4.46
CA THR A 64 -20.38 -4.90 -4.85
C THR A 64 -20.13 -4.01 -3.63
N ALA A 65 -20.99 -4.03 -2.61
CA ALA A 65 -20.81 -3.24 -1.39
C ALA A 65 -19.52 -3.61 -0.63
N ASN A 66 -19.22 -4.91 -0.53
CA ASN A 66 -18.04 -5.39 0.21
C ASN A 66 -16.73 -5.16 -0.56
N CYS A 67 -16.70 -5.46 -1.86
CA CYS A 67 -15.48 -5.32 -2.66
C CYS A 67 -15.12 -3.85 -2.97
N SER A 68 -16.12 -2.96 -3.11
CA SER A 68 -15.86 -1.51 -3.21
C SER A 68 -15.20 -0.91 -1.95
N ALA A 69 -15.13 -1.64 -0.82
CA ALA A 69 -14.43 -1.17 0.36
C ALA A 69 -12.91 -1.02 0.17
N LEU A 70 -12.31 -1.66 -0.85
CA LEU A 70 -10.90 -1.45 -1.25
C LEU A 70 -10.62 0.02 -1.65
N LEU A 71 -11.65 0.77 -2.04
CA LEU A 71 -11.57 2.22 -2.33
C LEU A 71 -11.57 3.11 -1.07
N THR A 72 -11.69 2.51 0.12
CA THR A 72 -11.87 3.23 1.39
C THR A 72 -10.75 2.91 2.37
N SER A 73 -10.58 3.75 3.40
CA SER A 73 -9.68 3.43 4.51
C SER A 73 -10.08 2.09 5.15
N PRO A 74 -9.14 1.19 5.49
CA PRO A 74 -7.68 1.39 5.44
C PRO A 74 -7.00 1.04 4.10
N PHE A 75 -7.71 0.47 3.13
CA PHE A 75 -7.14 -0.09 1.89
C PHE A 75 -6.71 0.95 0.85
N ASN A 76 -7.33 2.12 0.84
CA ASN A 76 -7.07 3.18 -0.13
C ASN A 76 -5.63 3.74 -0.05
N VAL A 77 -4.89 3.51 1.04
CA VAL A 77 -3.48 3.93 1.16
C VAL A 77 -2.57 3.27 0.13
N CYS A 78 -2.97 2.10 -0.40
CA CYS A 78 -2.23 1.35 -1.41
C CYS A 78 -2.63 1.70 -2.85
N ALA A 79 -3.73 2.42 -3.07
CA ALA A 79 -4.26 2.70 -4.41
C ALA A 79 -3.31 3.53 -5.32
N SER A 80 -2.21 4.06 -4.76
CA SER A 80 -1.12 4.71 -5.51
C SER A 80 -0.07 3.74 -6.06
N GLN A 81 0.03 2.52 -5.53
CA GLN A 81 0.94 1.46 -5.98
C GLN A 81 0.17 0.36 -6.73
N VAL A 82 -0.99 -0.04 -6.18
CA VAL A 82 -1.87 -1.09 -6.72
C VAL A 82 -3.27 -0.49 -6.81
N ASP A 83 -3.68 -0.01 -7.99
CA ASP A 83 -5.04 0.51 -8.20
C ASP A 83 -6.06 -0.65 -8.15
N PRO A 84 -6.99 -0.69 -7.19
CA PRO A 84 -7.94 -1.79 -7.04
C PRO A 84 -9.04 -1.81 -8.12
N VAL A 85 -9.22 -0.72 -8.88
CA VAL A 85 -10.13 -0.64 -10.02
C VAL A 85 -9.42 -1.12 -11.28
N THR A 86 -8.32 -0.47 -11.68
CA THR A 86 -7.66 -0.80 -12.96
C THR A 86 -6.81 -2.06 -12.89
N GLY A 87 -6.39 -2.48 -11.69
CA GLY A 87 -5.73 -3.76 -11.43
C GLY A 87 -6.68 -4.95 -11.33
N GLY A 88 -8.00 -4.78 -11.48
CA GLY A 88 -8.99 -5.86 -11.52
C GLY A 88 -9.54 -6.30 -10.15
N TYR A 89 -8.80 -6.10 -9.05
CA TYR A 89 -9.14 -6.57 -7.70
C TYR A 89 -10.60 -6.39 -7.27
N ILE A 90 -11.25 -5.27 -7.58
CA ILE A 90 -12.66 -5.04 -7.22
C ILE A 90 -13.62 -5.93 -8.03
N ASP A 91 -13.37 -6.15 -9.32
CA ASP A 91 -14.21 -7.00 -10.15
C ASP A 91 -13.91 -8.49 -9.94
N ASP A 92 -12.65 -8.86 -9.72
CA ASP A 92 -12.27 -10.23 -9.33
C ASP A 92 -12.87 -10.61 -7.96
N CYS A 93 -12.79 -9.70 -6.97
CA CYS A 93 -13.49 -9.86 -5.69
C CYS A 93 -15.01 -10.03 -5.88
N ARG A 94 -15.64 -9.26 -6.79
CA ARG A 94 -17.07 -9.39 -7.08
C ARG A 94 -17.40 -10.72 -7.75
N TYR A 95 -16.54 -11.21 -8.63
CA TYR A 95 -16.64 -12.54 -9.25
C TYR A 95 -16.61 -13.63 -8.16
N ASP A 96 -15.59 -13.63 -7.30
CA ASP A 96 -15.36 -14.65 -6.28
C ASP A 96 -16.44 -14.64 -5.19
N VAL A 97 -16.82 -13.47 -4.67
CA VAL A 97 -17.88 -13.36 -3.63
C VAL A 97 -19.24 -13.83 -4.15
N CYS A 98 -19.55 -13.62 -5.44
CA CYS A 98 -20.74 -14.18 -6.07
C CYS A 98 -20.62 -15.67 -6.45
N GLY A 99 -19.41 -16.14 -6.78
CA GLY A 99 -19.12 -17.54 -7.07
C GLY A 99 -19.10 -18.44 -5.83
N CYS A 100 -18.75 -17.87 -4.66
CA CYS A 100 -18.57 -18.57 -3.40
C CYS A 100 -19.79 -19.40 -3.00
N GLY A 101 -19.68 -20.73 -3.08
CA GLY A 101 -20.82 -21.64 -3.00
C GLY A 101 -21.33 -21.99 -1.60
N VAL A 102 -20.61 -21.59 -0.53
CA VAL A 102 -20.88 -22.05 0.85
C VAL A 102 -20.89 -20.91 1.87
N ASP A 103 -19.89 -20.03 1.84
CA ASP A 103 -19.83 -18.82 2.68
C ASP A 103 -19.11 -17.69 1.94
N PRO A 104 -19.80 -16.61 1.53
CA PRO A 104 -19.18 -15.48 0.82
C PRO A 104 -18.15 -14.71 1.67
N THR A 105 -18.14 -14.90 2.98
CA THR A 105 -17.14 -14.33 3.89
C THR A 105 -15.73 -14.82 3.55
N VAL A 106 -15.59 -16.11 3.24
CA VAL A 106 -14.29 -16.74 2.94
C VAL A 106 -13.67 -16.13 1.69
N CYS A 107 -14.43 -16.07 0.58
CA CYS A 107 -13.96 -15.48 -0.66
C CYS A 107 -13.69 -13.97 -0.53
N LEU A 108 -14.45 -13.25 0.29
CA LEU A 108 -14.18 -11.84 0.59
C LEU A 108 -12.85 -11.65 1.34
N CYS A 109 -12.61 -12.43 2.41
CA CYS A 109 -11.37 -12.36 3.15
C CYS A 109 -10.16 -12.72 2.27
N GLN A 110 -10.28 -13.74 1.41
CA GLN A 110 -9.25 -14.12 0.43
C GLN A 110 -8.94 -12.99 -0.57
N ALA A 111 -9.96 -12.35 -1.14
CA ALA A 111 -9.77 -11.24 -2.09
C ALA A 111 -9.13 -10.00 -1.44
N ILE A 112 -9.49 -9.70 -0.19
CA ILE A 112 -8.86 -8.62 0.60
C ILE A 112 -7.41 -8.97 0.94
N GLU A 113 -7.14 -10.20 1.39
CA GLU A 113 -5.77 -10.69 1.65
C GLU A 113 -4.89 -10.60 0.40
N ALA A 114 -5.41 -10.96 -0.79
CA ALA A 114 -4.66 -10.90 -2.04
C ALA A 114 -4.22 -9.47 -2.40
N TYR A 115 -5.13 -8.48 -2.26
CA TYR A 115 -4.79 -7.07 -2.44
C TYR A 115 -3.76 -6.60 -1.38
N VAL A 116 -3.99 -6.90 -0.10
CA VAL A 116 -3.08 -6.51 1.00
C VAL A 116 -1.69 -7.15 0.85
N ALA A 117 -1.59 -8.37 0.32
CA ALA A 117 -0.32 -9.04 0.06
C ALA A 117 0.46 -8.38 -1.09
N ASP A 118 -0.20 -7.96 -2.17
CA ASP A 118 0.46 -7.24 -3.26
C ASP A 118 0.93 -5.85 -2.80
N CYS A 119 0.08 -5.13 -2.05
CA CYS A 119 0.44 -3.88 -1.38
C CYS A 119 1.68 -4.01 -0.48
N ALA A 120 1.79 -5.10 0.28
CA ALA A 120 2.95 -5.37 1.12
C ALA A 120 4.23 -5.63 0.31
N SER A 121 4.13 -6.09 -0.95
CA SER A 121 5.30 -6.24 -1.85
C SER A 121 5.91 -4.89 -2.24
N TYR A 122 5.08 -3.83 -2.33
CA TYR A 122 5.50 -2.44 -2.49
C TYR A 122 5.83 -1.74 -1.15
N GLY A 123 5.86 -2.48 -0.04
CA GLY A 123 6.14 -1.95 1.30
C GLY A 123 4.97 -1.25 1.97
N VAL A 124 3.77 -1.26 1.39
CA VAL A 124 2.57 -0.63 1.96
C VAL A 124 1.89 -1.57 2.94
N ILE A 125 2.16 -1.38 4.24
CA ILE A 125 1.56 -2.18 5.32
C ILE A 125 0.15 -1.65 5.63
N ILE A 126 -0.88 -2.42 5.25
CA ILE A 126 -2.27 -2.10 5.56
C ILE A 126 -2.68 -2.81 6.86
N ILE A 127 -3.04 -2.04 7.89
CA ILE A 127 -3.58 -2.57 9.15
C ILE A 127 -5.11 -2.59 9.05
N TRP A 128 -5.69 -3.74 8.68
CA TRP A 128 -7.13 -3.86 8.37
C TRP A 128 -7.92 -4.79 9.30
N LEU A 129 -7.29 -5.79 9.90
CA LEU A 129 -7.94 -6.71 10.85
C LEU A 129 -8.37 -6.03 12.16
N SER A 130 -7.79 -4.87 12.48
CA SER A 130 -8.16 -4.04 13.64
C SER A 130 -9.39 -3.15 13.41
N ASP A 131 -10.05 -3.23 12.24
CA ASP A 131 -11.28 -2.52 11.94
C ASP A 131 -12.48 -3.46 12.13
N ASP A 132 -13.48 -3.01 12.89
CA ASP A 132 -14.66 -3.80 13.27
C ASP A 132 -15.42 -4.40 12.07
N ARG A 133 -15.30 -3.82 10.87
CA ARG A 133 -15.89 -4.34 9.63
C ARG A 133 -15.26 -5.66 9.16
N TYR A 134 -14.02 -5.95 9.58
CA TYR A 134 -13.23 -7.09 9.12
C TYR A 134 -12.81 -8.07 10.23
N GLN A 135 -13.33 -7.93 11.46
CA GLN A 135 -13.16 -8.94 12.52
C GLN A 135 -13.60 -10.35 12.08
N GLN A 136 -14.53 -10.47 11.11
CA GLN A 136 -14.91 -11.74 10.50
C GLN A 136 -13.75 -12.45 9.73
N CYS A 137 -12.68 -11.71 9.40
CA CYS A 137 -11.44 -12.22 8.80
C CYS A 137 -10.29 -12.37 9.81
N ASP A 138 -10.44 -11.94 11.06
CA ASP A 138 -9.38 -11.97 12.11
C ASP A 138 -9.07 -13.38 12.66
N SER A 139 -9.80 -14.39 12.18
CA SER A 139 -9.47 -15.79 12.39
C SER A 139 -8.48 -16.25 11.32
N PRO A 140 -7.28 -16.77 11.64
CA PRO A 140 -6.33 -17.32 10.66
C PRO A 140 -6.89 -18.40 9.71
N CYS A 141 -8.02 -19.01 10.04
CA CYS A 141 -8.75 -19.95 9.17
C CYS A 141 -9.89 -19.33 8.33
N ALA A 142 -10.16 -18.02 8.44
CA ALA A 142 -11.29 -17.35 7.77
C ALA A 142 -11.12 -17.29 6.25
N SER A 143 -9.89 -17.11 5.77
CA SER A 143 -9.50 -17.23 4.36
C SER A 143 -9.30 -18.68 3.90
N ALA A 144 -9.80 -19.67 4.66
CA ALA A 144 -9.74 -21.11 4.38
C ALA A 144 -8.37 -21.56 3.82
N PRO A 145 -7.24 -21.31 4.53
CA PRO A 145 -5.91 -21.36 3.94
C PRO A 145 -5.43 -22.78 3.55
N CYS A 146 -6.14 -23.83 3.96
CA CYS A 146 -5.80 -25.22 3.70
C CYS A 146 -6.41 -25.69 2.37
N PHE A 147 -5.55 -26.01 1.40
CA PHE A 147 -5.93 -26.53 0.10
C PHE A 147 -6.40 -27.99 0.15
N ASN A 148 -6.90 -28.49 -0.98
CA ASN A 148 -7.23 -29.91 -1.20
C ASN A 148 -8.20 -30.53 -0.16
N GLY A 149 -9.05 -29.72 0.47
CA GLY A 149 -10.00 -30.16 1.49
C GLY A 149 -9.38 -30.37 2.89
N GLY A 150 -8.22 -29.78 3.18
CA GLY A 150 -7.62 -29.78 4.50
C GLY A 150 -8.46 -29.02 5.54
N THR A 151 -8.53 -29.57 6.76
CA THR A 151 -9.26 -28.94 7.87
C THR A 151 -8.36 -27.94 8.57
N CYS A 152 -8.73 -26.67 8.55
CA CYS A 152 -7.99 -25.61 9.23
C CYS A 152 -8.28 -25.57 10.74
N SER A 153 -7.26 -25.24 11.54
CA SER A 153 -7.38 -25.00 12.98
C SER A 153 -6.60 -23.75 13.43
N ASN A 154 -7.28 -22.82 14.10
CA ASN A 154 -6.68 -21.59 14.62
C ASN A 154 -5.70 -21.90 15.77
N SER A 155 -4.52 -21.31 15.71
CA SER A 155 -3.37 -21.56 16.61
C SER A 155 -2.75 -20.22 17.05
N GLY A 156 -3.52 -19.43 17.82
CA GLY A 156 -3.15 -18.04 18.14
C GLY A 156 -3.27 -17.14 16.90
N THR A 157 -2.22 -16.36 16.62
CA THR A 157 -2.12 -15.50 15.41
C THR A 157 -1.67 -16.27 14.15
N SER A 158 -1.83 -17.59 14.13
CA SER A 158 -1.44 -18.47 13.03
C SER A 158 -2.47 -19.59 12.85
N PHE A 159 -2.40 -20.33 11.75
CA PHE A 159 -3.23 -21.51 11.50
C PHE A 159 -2.39 -22.79 11.46
N SER A 160 -3.06 -23.94 11.58
CA SER A 160 -2.49 -25.27 11.33
C SER A 160 -3.47 -26.11 10.51
N CYS A 161 -2.99 -26.69 9.42
CA CYS A 161 -3.80 -27.48 8.48
C CYS A 161 -3.68 -28.99 8.76
N SER A 162 -4.82 -29.64 9.05
CA SER A 162 -4.92 -31.10 9.08
C SER A 162 -5.26 -31.63 7.69
N CYS A 163 -4.28 -32.19 7.00
CA CYS A 163 -4.42 -32.61 5.60
C CYS A 163 -5.13 -33.97 5.45
N PRO A 164 -5.94 -34.16 4.38
CA PRO A 164 -6.54 -35.46 4.09
C PRO A 164 -5.48 -36.47 3.64
N VAL A 165 -5.82 -37.76 3.72
CA VAL A 165 -4.92 -38.85 3.27
C VAL A 165 -4.63 -38.67 1.77
N GLY A 166 -3.35 -38.50 1.44
CA GLY A 166 -2.87 -38.17 0.09
C GLY A 166 -2.30 -36.75 -0.05
N TYR A 167 -2.40 -35.90 0.98
CA TYR A 167 -1.86 -34.54 0.98
C TYR A 167 -1.00 -34.23 2.21
N SER A 168 -0.07 -33.28 2.05
CA SER A 168 0.88 -32.79 3.06
C SER A 168 1.36 -31.37 2.70
N GLY A 169 2.31 -30.83 3.44
CA GLY A 169 2.69 -29.41 3.37
C GLY A 169 1.89 -28.57 4.36
N ASP A 170 2.39 -27.38 4.70
CA ASP A 170 1.86 -26.56 5.79
C ASP A 170 0.45 -26.01 5.48
N ARG A 171 0.06 -26.01 4.20
CA ARG A 171 -1.27 -25.65 3.68
C ARG A 171 -1.96 -26.80 2.93
N CYS A 172 -1.47 -28.04 3.06
CA CYS A 172 -1.95 -29.21 2.29
C CYS A 172 -1.78 -29.10 0.76
N GLU A 173 -0.84 -28.28 0.32
CA GLU A 173 -0.50 -27.97 -1.07
C GLU A 173 0.23 -29.10 -1.80
N ILE A 174 0.88 -30.03 -1.07
CA ILE A 174 1.69 -31.10 -1.63
C ILE A 174 0.87 -32.39 -1.69
N GLN A 175 0.60 -32.91 -2.89
CA GLN A 175 0.05 -34.27 -3.04
C GLN A 175 1.13 -35.32 -2.77
N VAL A 176 1.04 -36.03 -1.63
CA VAL A 176 1.91 -37.18 -1.33
C VAL A 176 1.37 -38.42 -2.02
N SER A 177 1.94 -38.72 -3.18
CA SER A 177 1.73 -39.97 -3.91
C SER A 177 1.89 -41.18 -2.98
N PRO A 178 0.88 -42.08 -2.87
CA PRO A 178 1.01 -43.26 -2.05
C PRO A 178 2.11 -44.17 -2.61
N THR A 179 3.15 -44.43 -1.82
CA THR A 179 4.10 -45.51 -2.12
C THR A 179 3.32 -46.81 -2.31
N PRO A 180 3.58 -47.60 -3.38
CA PRO A 180 2.65 -48.62 -3.84
C PRO A 180 2.46 -49.75 -2.83
N SER A 181 1.36 -49.68 -2.08
CA SER A 181 0.88 -50.76 -1.20
C SER A 181 0.35 -51.90 -2.06
N THR A 182 1.21 -52.87 -2.38
CA THR A 182 0.89 -54.01 -3.23
C THR A 182 -0.03 -55.01 -2.53
N THR A 183 -1.34 -54.76 -2.58
CA THR A 183 -2.37 -55.70 -2.09
C THR A 183 -3.59 -55.77 -3.03
N ASP A 184 -3.47 -56.55 -4.09
CA ASP A 184 -4.62 -57.21 -4.75
C ASP A 184 -4.35 -58.73 -4.79
N PRO A 185 -5.22 -59.60 -4.23
CA PRO A 185 -4.87 -61.00 -4.00
C PRO A 185 -5.44 -61.98 -5.05
N THR A 186 -4.62 -62.47 -5.97
CA THR A 186 -4.89 -63.75 -6.67
C THR A 186 -3.64 -64.62 -6.91
N VAL A 187 -3.47 -65.62 -6.05
CA VAL A 187 -2.95 -66.99 -6.28
C VAL A 187 -2.03 -67.22 -7.51
N SER A 188 -0.74 -67.55 -7.26
CA SER A 188 -0.24 -68.94 -7.47
C SER A 188 1.20 -69.23 -6.96
N THR A 189 1.29 -70.21 -6.05
CA THR A 189 2.34 -71.24 -5.92
C THR A 189 3.86 -70.94 -5.72
N THR A 190 4.28 -70.97 -4.44
CA THR A 190 5.45 -71.76 -3.92
C THR A 190 6.89 -71.24 -4.20
N PRO A 191 7.99 -71.79 -3.61
CA PRO A 191 8.62 -71.14 -2.44
C PRO A 191 10.19 -71.11 -2.47
N ASN A 192 10.82 -70.92 -1.29
CA ASN A 192 12.27 -70.84 -0.95
C ASN A 192 12.90 -69.43 -1.11
N THR A 193 13.81 -68.95 -0.23
CA THR A 193 14.37 -69.51 1.03
C THR A 193 14.97 -68.40 1.94
N THR A 194 15.19 -68.74 3.22
CA THR A 194 16.22 -68.19 4.15
C THR A 194 16.18 -66.71 4.59
N ASP A 195 15.66 -66.52 5.81
CA ASP A 195 16.21 -65.76 6.95
C ASP A 195 17.77 -65.90 7.08
N PRO A 196 18.56 -65.06 7.82
CA PRO A 196 18.12 -64.22 8.94
C PRO A 196 18.79 -62.83 9.20
N THR A 197 18.07 -62.01 10.00
CA THR A 197 18.52 -61.08 11.08
C THR A 197 19.81 -60.23 10.98
N VAL A 198 19.73 -58.95 11.41
CA VAL A 198 20.18 -58.44 12.74
C VAL A 198 19.91 -56.94 12.87
N SER A 199 19.66 -56.45 14.08
CA SER A 199 19.53 -55.02 14.45
C SER A 199 20.72 -54.54 15.26
N THR A 200 21.24 -53.33 14.98
CA THR A 200 22.13 -52.57 15.87
C THR A 200 21.97 -51.05 15.73
N THR A 201 21.98 -50.36 16.87
CA THR A 201 22.17 -48.91 17.05
C THR A 201 23.63 -48.65 17.56
N PRO A 202 24.02 -47.46 18.06
CA PRO A 202 24.18 -46.16 17.38
C PRO A 202 25.59 -45.52 17.58
N ASN A 203 25.98 -44.45 16.85
CA ASN A 203 26.70 -43.28 17.46
C ASN A 203 27.05 -42.05 16.57
N ILE A 204 26.93 -40.90 17.24
CA ILE A 204 27.66 -39.59 17.20
C ILE A 204 28.94 -39.45 16.33
N THR A 205 29.08 -38.33 15.58
CA THR A 205 30.23 -37.38 15.64
C THR A 205 30.03 -36.05 14.88
N ASP A 206 30.74 -35.00 15.32
CA ASP A 206 30.95 -33.67 14.70
C ASP A 206 32.45 -33.53 14.30
N PRO A 207 32.81 -32.71 13.30
CA PRO A 207 33.75 -31.62 13.58
C PRO A 207 33.60 -30.32 12.74
N THR A 208 34.17 -29.23 13.27
CA THR A 208 34.30 -27.89 12.66
C THR A 208 35.74 -27.55 12.19
N VAL A 209 35.96 -26.42 11.49
CA VAL A 209 37.07 -25.40 11.67
C VAL A 209 37.52 -24.64 10.38
N SER A 210 37.27 -23.31 10.36
CA SER A 210 38.10 -22.13 9.96
C SER A 210 38.98 -22.02 8.69
N THR A 211 39.00 -20.82 8.06
CA THR A 211 40.23 -19.97 7.92
C THR A 211 40.01 -18.50 7.44
N THR A 212 40.39 -17.55 8.31
CA THR A 212 41.04 -16.21 8.17
C THR A 212 41.38 -15.60 6.77
N SER A 213 41.48 -14.25 6.56
CA SER A 213 42.42 -13.32 7.25
C SER A 213 42.24 -11.80 6.98
N ASN A 214 42.34 -10.94 8.03
CA ASN A 214 42.96 -9.57 8.17
C ASN A 214 42.65 -8.43 7.13
N ILE A 215 42.98 -7.12 7.26
CA ILE A 215 43.61 -6.19 8.26
C ILE A 215 42.77 -4.85 8.26
N THR A 216 43.06 -3.63 8.80
CA THR A 216 44.25 -2.86 9.25
C THR A 216 43.83 -1.74 10.29
N ASP A 217 44.64 -0.69 10.54
CA ASP A 217 44.40 0.47 11.46
C ASP A 217 45.01 1.79 10.89
N PRO A 218 44.64 3.01 11.38
CA PRO A 218 45.67 3.89 11.95
C PRO A 218 45.30 4.77 13.19
N THR A 219 46.12 4.60 14.24
CA THR A 219 46.38 5.38 15.49
C THR A 219 46.46 6.94 15.51
N VAL A 220 46.57 7.50 16.75
CA VAL A 220 47.09 8.84 17.21
C VAL A 220 46.06 9.98 17.36
N SER A 221 46.11 10.95 18.31
CA SER A 221 46.57 11.07 19.73
C SER A 221 46.43 12.55 20.18
N THR A 222 46.07 12.86 21.44
CA THR A 222 46.77 13.82 22.37
C THR A 222 45.96 14.20 23.63
N THR A 223 46.68 14.59 24.67
CA THR A 223 46.26 15.09 26.01
C THR A 223 46.75 16.58 26.15
N PRO A 224 46.80 17.32 27.31
CA PRO A 224 46.62 16.93 28.73
C PRO A 224 46.02 17.96 29.73
N SER A 225 46.01 17.59 31.03
CA SER A 225 46.11 18.47 32.23
C SER A 225 44.89 19.36 32.58
N THR A 226 44.56 19.67 33.85
CA THR A 226 45.06 19.32 35.21
C THR A 226 43.90 19.60 36.22
N THR A 227 43.89 19.24 37.51
CA THR A 227 44.95 18.91 38.50
C THR A 227 44.39 18.00 39.62
N ASN A 228 45.26 17.48 40.50
CA ASN A 228 44.96 16.95 41.84
C ASN A 228 45.95 17.61 42.84
N PRO A 229 45.60 17.82 44.12
CA PRO A 229 46.26 17.02 45.19
C PRO A 229 45.39 16.79 46.46
N THR A 230 45.62 15.84 47.38
CA THR A 230 46.38 14.56 47.46
C THR A 230 46.05 13.85 48.79
N VAL A 231 46.45 12.56 48.90
CA VAL A 231 47.04 11.84 50.08
C VAL A 231 46.21 10.63 50.56
N SER A 232 46.74 9.40 50.70
CA SER A 232 47.94 8.74 50.13
C SER A 232 47.96 7.21 50.44
N THR A 233 48.48 6.40 49.50
CA THR A 233 49.26 5.13 49.68
C THR A 233 48.81 4.04 50.70
N THR A 234 48.44 2.77 50.38
CA THR A 234 48.98 1.67 49.52
C THR A 234 49.72 0.53 50.30
N PRO A 235 49.78 -0.74 49.81
CA PRO A 235 49.80 -1.94 50.68
C PRO A 235 50.95 -2.98 50.42
N SER A 236 50.78 -4.19 50.99
CA SER A 236 51.54 -5.46 50.73
C SER A 236 52.88 -5.59 51.51
N THR A 237 53.41 -6.78 51.89
CA THR A 237 53.38 -8.13 51.29
C THR A 237 53.54 -9.32 52.28
N THR A 238 53.23 -10.55 51.80
CA THR A 238 53.88 -11.88 52.04
C THR A 238 53.78 -12.69 53.37
N ASP A 239 53.55 -14.00 53.14
CA ASP A 239 53.68 -15.23 53.96
C ASP A 239 55.15 -15.54 54.40
N PRO A 240 55.46 -16.37 55.44
CA PRO A 240 55.54 -17.85 55.26
C PRO A 240 55.21 -18.73 56.52
N THR A 241 55.49 -20.03 56.40
CA THR A 241 54.95 -21.16 57.19
C THR A 241 55.89 -21.83 58.23
N VAL A 242 55.29 -22.54 59.21
CA VAL A 242 55.77 -23.75 59.95
C VAL A 242 57.13 -23.74 60.71
N SER A 243 57.16 -24.11 62.02
CA SER A 243 58.05 -25.18 62.57
C SER A 243 57.90 -25.53 64.09
N THR A 244 57.71 -26.83 64.39
CA THR A 244 58.28 -27.67 65.49
C THR A 244 58.28 -27.34 67.02
N THR A 245 57.47 -28.12 67.75
CA THR A 245 57.85 -28.93 68.97
C THR A 245 58.16 -28.18 70.32
N PRO A 246 58.52 -28.83 71.46
CA PRO A 246 57.64 -28.77 72.64
C PRO A 246 58.31 -28.39 73.99
N SER A 247 57.52 -28.17 75.04
CA SER A 247 57.99 -28.30 76.43
C SER A 247 56.86 -28.66 77.40
N THR A 248 57.20 -29.42 78.45
CA THR A 248 56.29 -29.90 79.50
C THR A 248 56.54 -29.18 80.83
N THR A 249 55.49 -28.75 81.52
CA THR A 249 55.42 -28.76 83.01
C THR A 249 53.99 -28.59 83.51
N ASP A 250 53.46 -29.64 84.13
CA ASP A 250 52.53 -29.58 85.26
C ASP A 250 53.37 -29.31 86.54
N PRO A 251 52.87 -28.83 87.71
CA PRO A 251 51.46 -28.76 88.11
C PRO A 251 50.99 -27.44 88.78
N THR A 252 49.68 -27.27 88.91
CA THR A 252 49.02 -27.26 90.24
C THR A 252 47.49 -27.23 90.13
N VAL A 253 46.83 -28.14 90.84
CA VAL A 253 45.36 -28.14 90.98
C VAL A 253 44.93 -27.04 91.96
N SER A 254 44.12 -26.10 91.49
CA SER A 254 43.41 -25.12 92.32
C SER A 254 41.90 -25.27 92.13
N THR A 255 41.26 -26.12 92.94
CA THR A 255 39.81 -26.30 92.92
C THR A 255 39.11 -25.20 93.71
N THR A 256 38.98 -24.01 93.12
CA THR A 256 37.90 -23.10 93.49
C THR A 256 36.59 -23.63 92.87
N PRO A 257 35.49 -23.74 93.64
CA PRO A 257 34.20 -24.05 93.05
C PRO A 257 33.68 -22.81 92.32
N THR A 258 34.07 -22.66 91.05
CA THR A 258 33.32 -21.78 90.14
C THR A 258 31.88 -22.29 90.11
N THR A 259 30.96 -21.47 90.63
CA THR A 259 29.54 -21.61 90.33
C THR A 259 29.38 -21.85 88.84
N PRO A 260 28.53 -22.78 88.38
CA PRO A 260 28.34 -23.01 86.95
C PRO A 260 28.00 -21.67 86.32
N VAL A 261 28.86 -21.19 85.42
CA VAL A 261 28.62 -19.97 84.66
C VAL A 261 27.50 -20.33 83.70
N LEU A 262 26.26 -20.03 84.13
CA LEU A 262 25.06 -20.27 83.35
C LEU A 262 25.29 -19.65 81.97
N PRO A 263 25.25 -20.44 80.88
CA PRO A 263 25.67 -19.97 79.56
C PRO A 263 24.86 -18.76 79.05
N CYS A 264 23.67 -18.50 79.58
CA CYS A 264 22.93 -17.27 79.32
C CYS A 264 23.55 -16.00 79.93
N GLY A 265 24.44 -16.11 80.91
CA GLY A 265 25.07 -14.98 81.62
C GLY A 265 26.01 -14.11 80.76
N SER A 266 26.36 -14.54 79.55
CA SER A 266 27.08 -13.74 78.55
C SER A 266 26.15 -13.07 77.53
N ASN A 267 24.82 -13.19 77.68
CA ASN A 267 23.80 -12.77 76.71
C ASN A 267 24.08 -13.28 75.28
N PRO A 268 24.19 -14.61 75.05
CA PRO A 268 24.54 -15.16 73.75
C PRO A 268 23.44 -15.01 72.68
N CYS A 269 22.20 -14.76 73.10
CA CYS A 269 21.07 -14.55 72.19
C CYS A 269 21.06 -13.12 71.66
N MET A 270 21.24 -12.97 70.35
CA MET A 270 21.17 -11.70 69.64
C MET A 270 19.70 -11.25 69.47
N ASN A 271 19.52 -10.02 68.97
CA ASN A 271 18.24 -9.52 68.45
C ASN A 271 17.02 -9.62 69.40
N GLY A 272 17.26 -9.61 70.72
CA GLY A 272 16.20 -9.71 71.73
C GLY A 272 15.70 -11.13 72.00
N GLY A 273 16.40 -12.16 71.54
CA GLY A 273 16.12 -13.56 71.89
C GLY A 273 16.20 -13.81 73.39
N ASN A 274 15.19 -14.49 73.94
CA ASN A 274 15.14 -14.80 75.36
C ASN A 274 15.98 -16.07 75.65
N CYS A 275 16.98 -15.95 76.52
CA CYS A 275 17.90 -17.06 76.81
C CYS A 275 17.38 -17.97 77.92
N SER A 276 17.57 -19.29 77.76
CA SER A 276 17.26 -20.31 78.76
C SER A 276 18.39 -21.32 78.90
N ASP A 277 18.83 -21.58 80.14
CA ASP A 277 19.93 -22.51 80.43
C ASP A 277 19.45 -23.96 80.50
N ASN A 278 20.13 -24.86 79.77
CA ASN A 278 19.90 -26.30 79.75
C ASN A 278 21.12 -27.04 80.35
N GLY A 279 21.51 -26.67 81.56
CA GLY A 279 22.65 -27.25 82.27
C GLY A 279 24.00 -26.67 81.78
N THR A 280 24.63 -27.30 80.79
CA THR A 280 25.90 -26.84 80.19
C THR A 280 25.74 -26.21 78.81
N SER A 281 24.54 -26.24 78.23
CA SER A 281 24.18 -25.52 77.00
C SER A 281 23.09 -24.49 77.28
N PHE A 282 22.81 -23.63 76.30
CA PHE A 282 21.71 -22.67 76.33
C PHE A 282 20.79 -22.90 75.12
N SER A 283 19.54 -22.47 75.21
CA SER A 283 18.63 -22.29 74.08
C SER A 283 18.08 -20.87 74.05
N CYS A 284 18.16 -20.24 72.87
CA CYS A 284 17.52 -18.96 72.62
C CYS A 284 16.09 -19.18 72.08
N SER A 285 15.12 -18.53 72.71
CA SER A 285 13.76 -18.39 72.17
C SER A 285 13.69 -17.08 71.39
N CYS A 286 13.73 -17.17 70.07
CA CYS A 286 13.87 -16.03 69.18
C CYS A 286 12.52 -15.34 68.89
N PRO A 287 12.49 -14.00 68.67
CA PRO A 287 11.32 -13.33 68.14
C PRO A 287 11.03 -13.77 66.70
N VAL A 288 9.83 -13.45 66.20
CA VAL A 288 9.51 -13.60 64.76
C VAL A 288 10.47 -12.72 63.94
N GLY A 289 10.93 -13.23 62.80
CA GLY A 289 11.99 -12.62 61.97
C GLY A 289 13.41 -13.12 62.28
N TYR A 290 13.59 -13.99 63.28
CA TYR A 290 14.90 -14.50 63.69
C TYR A 290 14.92 -16.03 63.83
N THR A 291 16.09 -16.63 63.59
CA THR A 291 16.29 -18.09 63.52
C THR A 291 17.66 -18.53 64.07
N ALA A 292 18.00 -19.80 63.91
CA ALA A 292 19.23 -20.43 64.38
C ALA A 292 19.47 -20.33 65.90
N GLN A 293 20.62 -20.82 66.37
CA GLN A 293 20.90 -20.97 67.81
C GLN A 293 21.14 -19.63 68.53
N LEU A 294 21.51 -18.58 67.81
CA LEU A 294 21.84 -17.26 68.36
C LEU A 294 20.78 -16.18 68.08
N CYS A 295 19.65 -16.53 67.46
CA CYS A 295 18.68 -15.57 66.92
C CYS A 295 19.27 -14.67 65.83
N ASP A 296 19.93 -15.30 64.86
CA ASP A 296 20.39 -14.68 63.63
C ASP A 296 19.20 -14.20 62.79
N ASP A 297 19.43 -13.17 61.97
CA ASP A 297 18.44 -12.54 61.10
C ASP A 297 17.93 -13.52 60.02
N ILE A 298 16.61 -13.63 59.83
CA ILE A 298 16.07 -14.39 58.69
C ILE A 298 16.24 -13.52 57.44
N ASN A 299 17.01 -14.01 56.47
CA ASN A 299 17.04 -13.39 55.15
C ASN A 299 15.79 -13.82 54.35
N GLU A 300 14.67 -13.14 54.54
CA GLU A 300 13.43 -13.43 53.81
C GLU A 300 13.59 -13.20 52.30
N CYS A 301 14.46 -12.30 51.86
CA CYS A 301 14.82 -12.12 50.44
C CYS A 301 15.51 -13.33 49.79
N SER A 302 15.94 -14.33 50.59
CA SER A 302 16.43 -15.62 50.09
C SER A 302 15.31 -16.66 49.89
N GLN A 303 14.06 -16.32 50.18
CA GLN A 303 12.89 -17.17 49.98
C GLN A 303 12.23 -16.86 48.62
N ALA A 304 11.86 -17.91 47.88
CA ALA A 304 11.22 -17.74 46.57
C ALA A 304 9.85 -17.05 46.69
N ASN A 305 9.59 -16.09 45.80
CA ASN A 305 8.32 -15.37 45.65
C ASN A 305 7.86 -14.56 46.89
N ILE A 306 8.80 -14.09 47.72
CA ILE A 306 8.52 -13.24 48.90
C ILE A 306 8.03 -11.83 48.51
N CYS A 307 8.50 -11.30 47.37
CA CYS A 307 8.09 -10.04 46.78
C CYS A 307 7.50 -10.26 45.37
N HIS A 308 6.87 -9.23 44.81
CA HIS A 308 6.40 -9.26 43.42
C HIS A 308 7.57 -9.44 42.44
N ALA A 309 7.32 -10.06 41.27
CA ALA A 309 8.34 -10.23 40.24
C ALA A 309 8.92 -8.90 39.71
N GLN A 310 8.15 -7.81 39.84
CA GLN A 310 8.57 -6.44 39.53
C GLN A 310 8.83 -5.61 40.80
N ALA A 311 9.43 -6.22 41.81
CA ALA A 311 9.88 -5.55 43.03
C ALA A 311 11.27 -6.03 43.48
N THR A 312 12.05 -5.09 44.00
CA THR A 312 13.32 -5.37 44.67
C THR A 312 13.05 -5.69 46.15
N CYS A 313 13.59 -6.81 46.63
CA CYS A 313 13.54 -7.18 48.05
C CYS A 313 14.75 -6.62 48.80
N ASN A 314 14.51 -5.90 49.89
CA ASN A 314 15.54 -5.41 50.79
C ASN A 314 15.35 -6.06 52.17
N ASN A 315 16.35 -6.84 52.62
CA ASN A 315 16.31 -7.45 53.96
C ASN A 315 16.60 -6.41 55.03
N THR A 316 15.91 -6.50 56.16
CA THR A 316 16.07 -5.61 57.31
C THR A 316 16.10 -6.42 58.60
N GLN A 317 16.55 -5.84 59.70
CA GLN A 317 16.75 -6.58 60.95
C GLN A 317 15.39 -7.04 61.55
N GLY A 318 15.06 -8.32 61.37
CA GLY A 318 13.82 -8.97 61.77
C GLY A 318 12.63 -8.80 60.81
N SER A 319 12.85 -8.36 59.57
CA SER A 319 11.80 -8.23 58.55
C SER A 319 12.34 -7.93 57.16
N TYR A 320 11.48 -7.78 56.16
CA TYR A 320 11.87 -7.38 54.80
C TYR A 320 10.98 -6.26 54.25
N VAL A 321 11.53 -5.49 53.32
CA VAL A 321 10.81 -4.45 52.58
C VAL A 321 10.89 -4.74 51.09
N CYS A 322 9.76 -5.08 50.49
CA CYS A 322 9.60 -5.11 49.05
C CYS A 322 9.34 -3.68 48.53
N THR A 323 10.06 -3.25 47.50
CA THR A 323 9.81 -1.98 46.80
C THR A 323 9.60 -2.25 45.31
N CYS A 324 8.49 -1.80 44.74
CA CYS A 324 8.25 -1.91 43.29
C CYS A 324 9.40 -1.27 42.50
N ASN A 325 9.73 -1.87 41.36
CA ASN A 325 10.76 -1.36 40.45
C ASN A 325 10.30 -0.03 39.81
N THR A 326 11.24 0.77 39.28
CA THR A 326 10.92 1.96 38.49
C THR A 326 9.95 1.61 37.35
N GLY A 327 8.95 2.46 37.11
CA GLY A 327 7.86 2.19 36.16
C GLY A 327 6.70 1.35 36.74
N TYR A 328 6.79 0.90 37.99
CA TYR A 328 5.74 0.13 38.66
C TYR A 328 5.27 0.79 39.96
N THR A 329 3.98 0.66 40.27
CA THR A 329 3.33 1.20 41.47
C THR A 329 2.65 0.10 42.28
N GLY A 330 2.55 0.26 43.60
CA GLY A 330 1.97 -0.74 44.49
C GLY A 330 2.61 -0.78 45.88
N ASN A 331 2.59 -1.95 46.50
CA ASN A 331 3.10 -2.19 47.87
C ASN A 331 4.29 -3.15 47.92
N GLY A 332 4.89 -3.47 46.77
CA GLY A 332 6.07 -4.35 46.66
C GLY A 332 5.76 -5.85 46.67
N THR A 333 4.69 -6.30 47.33
CA THR A 333 4.19 -7.68 47.21
C THR A 333 3.19 -7.83 46.06
N ILE A 334 2.53 -6.71 45.70
CA ILE A 334 1.77 -6.50 44.46
C ILE A 334 2.32 -5.22 43.83
N CYS A 335 2.67 -5.27 42.55
CA CYS A 335 3.02 -4.08 41.76
C CYS A 335 2.31 -4.15 40.40
N SER A 336 1.54 -3.12 40.07
CA SER A 336 1.02 -2.90 38.72
C SER A 336 1.96 -2.00 37.94
N ASP A 337 1.90 -2.12 36.63
CA ASP A 337 2.50 -1.18 35.68
C ASP A 337 1.98 0.24 35.92
N ILE A 338 2.78 1.27 35.62
CA ILE A 338 2.35 2.67 35.59
C ILE A 338 2.02 3.02 34.15
N ASP A 339 0.74 3.20 33.84
CA ASP A 339 0.34 3.77 32.55
C ASP A 339 0.70 5.26 32.50
N GLU A 340 1.80 5.58 31.83
CA GLU A 340 2.25 6.95 31.61
C GLU A 340 1.48 7.66 30.47
N CYS A 341 0.84 6.90 29.57
CA CYS A 341 0.00 7.46 28.51
C CYS A 341 -1.36 7.95 29.04
N SER A 342 -1.90 7.32 30.09
CA SER A 342 -3.02 7.83 30.89
C SER A 342 -2.63 8.98 31.84
N GLN A 343 -1.38 9.47 31.80
CA GLN A 343 -0.85 10.53 32.66
C GLN A 343 -0.09 11.60 31.84
N ALA A 344 0.52 12.56 32.53
CA ALA A 344 1.35 13.59 31.91
C ALA A 344 2.72 12.99 31.51
N ASN A 345 2.82 12.58 30.24
CA ASN A 345 4.05 12.09 29.59
C ASN A 345 4.78 13.21 28.82
N THR A 346 5.91 12.88 28.19
CA THR A 346 6.72 13.83 27.38
C THR A 346 6.67 13.58 25.88
N CYS A 347 5.63 12.90 25.36
CA CYS A 347 5.48 12.73 23.91
C CYS A 347 5.14 14.06 23.22
N HIS A 348 5.50 14.18 21.93
CA HIS A 348 5.10 15.32 21.11
C HIS A 348 3.57 15.35 20.93
N ALA A 349 3.01 16.53 20.62
CA ALA A 349 1.58 16.63 20.27
C ALA A 349 1.23 15.76 19.04
N ASP A 350 2.17 15.68 18.11
CA ASP A 350 2.10 14.88 16.88
C ASP A 350 2.78 13.50 17.05
N ALA A 351 2.67 12.90 18.23
CA ALA A 351 3.14 11.56 18.53
C ALA A 351 2.08 10.73 19.26
N THR A 352 2.06 9.43 18.97
CA THR A 352 1.26 8.43 19.69
C THR A 352 2.08 7.87 20.85
N CYS A 353 1.48 7.86 22.05
CA CYS A 353 2.03 7.24 23.24
C CYS A 353 1.57 5.78 23.35
N THR A 354 2.52 4.85 23.49
CA THR A 354 2.26 3.42 23.73
C THR A 354 2.87 3.03 25.07
N ASN A 355 2.03 2.63 26.02
CA ASN A 355 2.48 2.15 27.33
C ASN A 355 3.13 0.76 27.22
N THR A 356 4.20 0.50 27.97
CA THR A 356 4.91 -0.79 27.99
C THR A 356 5.31 -1.19 29.43
N PRO A 357 5.61 -2.47 29.73
CA PRO A 357 5.87 -2.90 31.11
C PRO A 357 7.10 -2.21 31.76
N GLY A 358 6.87 -1.16 32.53
CA GLY A 358 7.84 -0.35 33.26
C GLY A 358 8.36 0.91 32.54
N SER A 359 7.75 1.32 31.41
CA SER A 359 8.08 2.54 30.66
C SER A 359 7.08 2.78 29.52
N TYR A 360 7.07 3.96 28.90
CA TYR A 360 6.33 4.23 27.66
C TYR A 360 7.25 4.45 26.46
N LEU A 361 6.68 4.34 25.26
CA LEU A 361 7.29 4.71 23.99
C LEU A 361 6.44 5.79 23.31
N CYS A 362 7.09 6.86 22.86
CA CYS A 362 6.48 7.86 21.97
C CYS A 362 6.91 7.55 20.53
N THR A 363 5.96 7.52 19.59
CA THR A 363 6.22 7.35 18.16
C THR A 363 5.59 8.49 17.40
N CYS A 364 6.33 9.21 16.56
CA CYS A 364 5.75 10.28 15.73
C CYS A 364 4.62 9.73 14.84
N ASN A 365 3.56 10.51 14.68
CA ASN A 365 2.42 10.14 13.85
C ASN A 365 2.81 10.08 12.36
N THR A 366 2.03 9.38 11.55
CA THR A 366 2.21 9.35 10.08
C THR A 366 2.26 10.78 9.52
N GLY A 367 3.22 11.04 8.62
CA GLY A 367 3.51 12.38 8.10
C GLY A 367 4.52 13.19 8.93
N TYR A 368 4.96 12.68 10.08
CA TYR A 368 5.97 13.32 10.94
C TYR A 368 7.20 12.43 11.11
N THR A 369 8.36 13.05 11.31
CA THR A 369 9.65 12.39 11.57
C THR A 369 10.32 12.96 12.82
N GLY A 370 11.08 12.15 13.55
CA GLY A 370 11.69 12.57 14.82
C GLY A 370 11.97 11.43 15.78
N ASN A 371 11.99 11.75 17.07
CA ASN A 371 12.31 10.82 18.17
C ASN A 371 11.08 10.47 19.06
N GLY A 372 9.90 11.00 18.72
CA GLY A 372 8.65 10.83 19.48
C GLY A 372 8.40 11.90 20.56
N THR A 373 9.43 12.58 21.06
CA THR A 373 9.29 13.74 21.98
C THR A 373 9.36 15.07 21.23
N ASP A 374 10.17 15.09 20.16
CA ASP A 374 10.31 16.11 19.15
C ASP A 374 9.95 15.46 17.81
N CYS A 375 8.82 15.87 17.22
CA CYS A 375 8.39 15.41 15.90
C CYS A 375 8.24 16.63 14.99
N VAL A 376 8.80 16.56 13.78
CA VAL A 376 8.70 17.60 12.76
C VAL A 376 7.96 17.07 11.55
N ASP A 377 7.21 17.97 10.93
CA ASP A 377 6.46 17.75 9.69
C ASP A 377 7.40 17.29 8.56
N ILE A 378 7.00 16.27 7.80
CA ILE A 378 7.76 15.81 6.61
C ILE A 378 7.28 16.62 5.41
N ASP A 379 8.13 17.51 4.89
CA ASP A 379 7.85 18.20 3.63
C ASP A 379 7.91 17.22 2.45
N GLU A 380 6.77 16.63 2.09
CA GLU A 380 6.67 15.73 0.95
C GLU A 380 6.81 16.49 -0.37
N CYS A 381 6.47 17.78 -0.44
CA CYS A 381 6.66 18.59 -1.64
C CYS A 381 8.13 18.91 -1.96
N SER A 382 9.04 18.74 -1.00
CA SER A 382 10.49 18.71 -1.25
C SER A 382 10.98 17.40 -1.87
N GLN A 383 10.13 16.38 -2.02
CA GLN A 383 10.45 15.09 -2.65
C GLN A 383 10.01 15.08 -4.13
N ALA A 384 10.70 14.31 -4.96
CA ALA A 384 10.43 14.26 -6.40
C ALA A 384 9.16 13.45 -6.72
N ASN A 385 8.36 13.94 -7.67
CA ASN A 385 7.23 13.25 -8.29
C ASN A 385 6.01 12.94 -7.38
N MET A 386 5.82 13.67 -6.27
CA MET A 386 4.66 13.46 -5.39
C MET A 386 3.30 13.88 -6.00
N CYS A 387 3.30 14.76 -6.99
CA CYS A 387 2.11 15.22 -7.72
C CYS A 387 2.27 15.05 -9.23
N HIS A 388 1.18 15.21 -9.99
CA HIS A 388 1.23 15.24 -11.45
C HIS A 388 2.16 16.35 -11.96
N ALA A 389 2.75 16.18 -13.15
CA ALA A 389 3.58 17.22 -13.77
C ALA A 389 2.80 18.53 -13.99
N ASP A 390 1.52 18.40 -14.32
CA ASP A 390 0.57 19.51 -14.46
C ASP A 390 -0.20 19.82 -13.16
N ALA A 391 0.45 19.65 -12.00
CA ALA A 391 -0.08 20.01 -10.69
C ALA A 391 0.93 20.76 -9.83
N THR A 392 0.41 21.52 -8.87
CA THR A 392 1.17 22.20 -7.82
C THR A 392 1.04 21.42 -6.51
N CYS A 393 2.18 21.11 -5.88
CA CYS A 393 2.23 20.52 -4.53
C CYS A 393 2.20 21.63 -3.46
N THR A 394 1.42 21.45 -2.40
CA THR A 394 1.42 22.30 -1.20
C THR A 394 1.55 21.43 0.05
N ASN A 395 2.60 21.64 0.84
CA ASN A 395 2.83 20.89 2.07
C ASN A 395 1.88 21.33 3.19
N THR A 396 1.45 20.40 4.05
CA THR A 396 0.53 20.63 5.17
C THR A 396 0.92 19.79 6.40
N PRO A 397 0.51 20.13 7.63
CA PRO A 397 0.93 19.39 8.82
C PRO A 397 0.50 17.91 8.79
N GLY A 398 1.46 17.02 8.55
CA GLY A 398 1.30 15.57 8.44
C GLY A 398 0.87 15.03 7.07
N SER A 399 0.85 15.86 6.01
CA SER A 399 0.51 15.41 4.65
C SER A 399 0.73 16.49 3.57
N TYR A 400 0.48 16.17 2.31
CA TYR A 400 0.56 17.12 1.19
C TYR A 400 -0.74 17.18 0.40
N LEU A 401 -0.98 18.34 -0.23
CA LEU A 401 -2.08 18.56 -1.16
C LEU A 401 -1.54 18.84 -2.56
N CYS A 402 -1.82 17.94 -3.49
CA CYS A 402 -1.67 18.19 -4.91
C CYS A 402 -2.92 18.90 -5.46
N THR A 403 -2.74 19.95 -6.26
CA THR A 403 -3.83 20.64 -6.96
C THR A 403 -3.47 20.79 -8.44
N CYS A 404 -4.36 20.35 -9.35
CA CYS A 404 -4.12 20.51 -10.79
C CYS A 404 -3.94 21.99 -11.17
N ASN A 405 -3.04 22.26 -12.11
CA ASN A 405 -2.77 23.60 -12.60
C ASN A 405 -3.97 24.14 -13.43
N THR A 406 -4.05 25.46 -13.59
CA THR A 406 -5.12 26.09 -14.41
C THR A 406 -5.13 25.50 -15.82
N GLY A 407 -6.32 25.16 -16.33
CA GLY A 407 -6.52 24.44 -17.58
C GLY A 407 -6.60 22.92 -17.43
N TYR A 408 -6.31 22.36 -16.25
CA TYR A 408 -6.33 20.93 -15.98
C TYR A 408 -7.36 20.55 -14.90
N THR A 409 -7.92 19.34 -15.02
CA THR A 409 -8.88 18.77 -14.06
C THR A 409 -8.45 17.38 -13.61
N GLY A 410 -8.79 17.01 -12.38
CA GLY A 410 -8.35 15.75 -11.76
C GLY A 410 -8.26 15.85 -10.24
N ASN A 411 -7.41 15.02 -9.64
CA ASN A 411 -7.19 14.92 -8.19
C ASN A 411 -5.80 15.43 -7.74
N GLY A 412 -5.01 16.00 -8.65
CA GLY A 412 -3.68 16.55 -8.36
C GLY A 412 -2.53 15.54 -8.49
N THR A 413 -2.75 14.26 -8.19
CA THR A 413 -1.78 13.18 -8.50
C THR A 413 -1.94 12.68 -9.94
N TYR A 414 -3.17 12.75 -10.46
CA TYR A 414 -3.53 12.62 -11.86
C TYR A 414 -4.30 13.87 -12.30
N CYS A 415 -3.86 14.50 -13.39
CA CYS A 415 -4.51 15.67 -13.98
C CYS A 415 -4.57 15.51 -15.50
N VAL A 416 -5.74 15.71 -16.08
CA VAL A 416 -5.96 15.72 -17.53
C VAL A 416 -6.23 17.13 -18.01
N ASP A 417 -5.86 17.38 -19.26
CA ASP A 417 -6.19 18.60 -20.00
C ASP A 417 -7.71 18.79 -20.05
N THR A 418 -8.19 20.01 -19.83
CA THR A 418 -9.63 20.31 -19.80
C THR A 418 -10.07 20.72 -21.19
N ASP A 419 -10.85 19.90 -21.88
CA ASP A 419 -11.40 20.26 -23.19
C ASP A 419 -12.41 21.41 -23.06
N GLU A 420 -11.93 22.64 -23.18
CA GLU A 420 -12.74 23.85 -23.11
C GLU A 420 -13.57 24.01 -24.40
N CYS A 421 -13.14 23.44 -25.52
CA CYS A 421 -13.93 23.38 -26.75
C CYS A 421 -15.16 22.45 -26.65
N SER A 422 -15.19 21.54 -25.67
CA SER A 422 -16.40 20.78 -25.32
C SER A 422 -17.47 21.65 -24.62
N GLN A 423 -17.11 22.84 -24.14
CA GLN A 423 -18.02 23.75 -23.44
C GLN A 423 -18.68 24.75 -24.39
N ALA A 424 -19.97 25.02 -24.16
CA ALA A 424 -20.76 25.86 -25.06
C ALA A 424 -20.38 27.36 -24.96
N ASN A 425 -20.18 27.99 -26.12
CA ASN A 425 -19.92 29.43 -26.30
C ASN A 425 -18.52 29.95 -25.88
N MET A 426 -17.49 29.09 -25.85
CA MET A 426 -16.12 29.53 -25.54
C MET A 426 -15.46 30.36 -26.66
N CYS A 427 -15.89 30.16 -27.91
CA CYS A 427 -15.47 30.96 -29.08
C CYS A 427 -16.66 31.69 -29.73
N HIS A 428 -16.38 32.61 -30.66
CA HIS A 428 -17.40 33.22 -31.51
C HIS A 428 -18.14 32.16 -32.34
N ALA A 429 -19.39 32.42 -32.73
CA ALA A 429 -20.15 31.50 -33.59
C ALA A 429 -19.44 31.26 -34.93
N ASP A 430 -18.82 32.31 -35.47
CA ASP A 430 -18.02 32.30 -36.70
C ASP A 430 -16.53 32.00 -36.45
N ALA A 431 -16.23 31.18 -35.43
CA ALA A 431 -14.88 30.71 -35.12
C ALA A 431 -14.85 29.20 -34.86
N THR A 432 -13.71 28.59 -35.21
CA THR A 432 -13.37 27.21 -34.84
C THR A 432 -12.58 27.21 -33.55
N CYS A 433 -12.99 26.38 -32.59
CA CYS A 433 -12.25 26.12 -31.36
C CYS A 433 -11.25 24.97 -31.57
N THR A 434 -10.05 25.07 -31.01
CA THR A 434 -9.06 23.99 -30.97
C THR A 434 -8.48 23.90 -29.56
N ASN A 435 -8.62 22.75 -28.90
CA ASN A 435 -8.10 22.52 -27.56
C ASN A 435 -6.56 22.36 -27.58
N THR A 436 -5.89 22.80 -26.51
CA THR A 436 -4.43 22.70 -26.35
C THR A 436 -4.07 22.42 -24.89
N PRO A 437 -2.89 21.84 -24.58
CA PRO A 437 -2.54 21.54 -23.19
C PRO A 437 -2.59 22.76 -22.27
N GLY A 438 -3.56 22.76 -21.36
CA GLY A 438 -3.85 23.82 -20.39
C GLY A 438 -4.62 25.02 -20.93
N SER A 439 -5.16 25.00 -22.16
CA SER A 439 -5.94 26.11 -22.73
C SER A 439 -6.68 25.78 -24.04
N TYR A 440 -7.28 26.80 -24.67
CA TYR A 440 -7.94 26.68 -25.97
C TYR A 440 -7.58 27.84 -26.89
N LEU A 441 -7.61 27.57 -28.20
CA LEU A 441 -7.42 28.56 -29.25
C LEU A 441 -8.68 28.69 -30.10
N CYS A 442 -9.29 29.86 -30.06
CA CYS A 442 -10.32 30.26 -31.02
C CYS A 442 -9.68 30.87 -32.28
N THR A 443 -10.06 30.39 -33.46
CA THR A 443 -9.63 30.96 -34.75
C THR A 443 -10.85 31.33 -35.58
N CYS A 444 -10.95 32.59 -36.05
CA CYS A 444 -12.07 33.00 -36.91
C CYS A 444 -12.11 32.15 -38.19
N ASN A 445 -13.31 31.79 -38.63
CA ASN A 445 -13.53 31.00 -39.83
C ASN A 445 -13.16 31.81 -41.10
N THR A 446 -12.90 31.12 -42.21
CA THR A 446 -12.67 31.77 -43.52
C THR A 446 -13.80 32.75 -43.85
N GLY A 447 -13.43 33.95 -44.33
CA GLY A 447 -14.37 35.06 -44.54
C GLY A 447 -14.54 35.99 -43.33
N TYR A 448 -13.98 35.63 -42.17
CA TYR A 448 -14.05 36.44 -40.93
C TYR A 448 -12.66 36.82 -40.42
N THR A 449 -12.58 37.94 -39.70
CA THR A 449 -11.35 38.46 -39.07
C THR A 449 -11.61 38.89 -37.63
N GLY A 450 -10.59 38.81 -36.77
CA GLY A 450 -10.73 39.10 -35.34
C GLY A 450 -9.76 38.31 -34.47
N ASN A 451 -10.18 37.99 -33.24
CA ASN A 451 -9.38 37.28 -32.24
C ASN A 451 -10.01 35.92 -31.83
N GLY A 452 -10.94 35.39 -32.62
CA GLY A 452 -11.60 34.09 -32.38
C GLY A 452 -12.71 34.11 -31.32
N THR A 453 -12.60 34.92 -30.28
CA THR A 453 -13.71 35.17 -29.32
C THR A 453 -14.65 36.28 -29.80
N TYR A 454 -14.14 37.18 -30.64
CA TYR A 454 -14.88 38.14 -31.44
C TYR A 454 -14.39 38.06 -32.89
N CYS A 455 -15.29 37.80 -33.82
CA CYS A 455 -15.01 37.73 -35.25
C CYS A 455 -16.01 38.61 -35.99
N VAL A 456 -15.53 39.38 -36.97
CA VAL A 456 -16.34 40.19 -37.86
C VAL A 456 -16.14 39.76 -39.30
N ASP A 457 -17.22 39.88 -40.06
CA ASP A 457 -17.29 39.63 -41.49
C ASP A 457 -16.27 40.50 -42.26
N ILE A 458 -15.55 39.92 -43.22
CA ILE A 458 -14.59 40.64 -44.06
C ILE A 458 -15.33 41.17 -45.28
N ASP A 459 -15.58 42.47 -45.33
CA ASP A 459 -16.14 43.11 -46.53
C ASP A 459 -15.15 43.04 -47.72
N GLU A 460 -15.29 42.02 -48.56
CA GLU A 460 -14.48 41.88 -49.77
C GLU A 460 -14.88 42.88 -50.86
N CYS A 461 -16.08 43.45 -50.82
CA CYS A 461 -16.47 44.52 -51.75
C CYS A 461 -15.76 45.85 -51.45
N SER A 462 -15.24 46.04 -50.23
CA SER A 462 -14.28 47.10 -49.89
C SER A 462 -12.84 46.81 -50.37
N GLN A 463 -12.56 45.64 -50.95
CA GLN A 463 -11.27 45.29 -51.54
C GLN A 463 -11.28 45.45 -53.07
N ALA A 464 -10.13 45.82 -53.65
CA ALA A 464 -10.04 46.18 -55.06
C ALA A 464 -10.05 44.95 -55.99
N ASN A 465 -10.89 44.99 -57.03
CA ASN A 465 -10.97 44.03 -58.14
C ASN A 465 -11.50 42.62 -57.79
N MET A 466 -12.36 42.48 -56.77
CA MET A 466 -12.96 41.18 -56.41
C MET A 466 -14.04 40.69 -57.40
N CYS A 467 -14.70 41.59 -58.13
CA CYS A 467 -15.69 41.28 -59.17
C CYS A 467 -15.26 41.81 -60.55
N HIS A 468 -15.96 41.37 -61.60
CA HIS A 468 -15.80 41.93 -62.94
C HIS A 468 -16.15 43.43 -62.96
N ALA A 469 -15.55 44.20 -63.89
CA ALA A 469 -15.86 45.63 -64.03
C ALA A 469 -17.34 45.88 -64.34
N ASP A 470 -17.93 45.01 -65.16
CA ASP A 470 -19.36 45.00 -65.49
C ASP A 470 -20.21 44.17 -64.51
N ALA A 471 -19.82 44.11 -63.23
CA ALA A 471 -20.57 43.45 -62.16
C ALA A 471 -20.70 44.33 -60.91
N THR A 472 -21.79 44.14 -60.18
CA THR A 472 -22.03 44.72 -58.86
C THR A 472 -21.61 43.71 -57.79
N CYS A 473 -20.76 44.12 -56.87
CA CYS A 473 -20.38 43.34 -55.68
C CYS A 473 -21.43 43.54 -54.57
N THR A 474 -21.81 42.47 -53.87
CA THR A 474 -22.63 42.51 -52.66
C THR A 474 -21.96 41.63 -51.59
N ASN A 475 -21.62 42.23 -50.45
CA ASN A 475 -21.02 41.51 -49.34
C ASN A 475 -22.05 40.62 -48.61
N THR A 476 -21.66 39.46 -48.12
CA THR A 476 -22.51 38.49 -47.43
C THR A 476 -21.75 37.82 -46.26
N PRO A 477 -22.43 37.25 -45.24
CA PRO A 477 -21.71 36.69 -44.09
C PRO A 477 -20.72 35.57 -44.46
N GLY A 478 -19.43 35.86 -44.39
CA GLY A 478 -18.30 34.99 -44.70
C GLY A 478 -17.92 34.88 -46.18
N SER A 479 -18.46 35.72 -47.07
CA SER A 479 -18.19 35.68 -48.52
C SER A 479 -18.80 36.87 -49.28
N TYR A 480 -18.51 37.01 -50.57
CA TYR A 480 -19.12 38.02 -51.44
C TYR A 480 -19.86 37.39 -52.61
N LEU A 481 -20.85 38.11 -53.13
CA LEU A 481 -21.58 37.77 -54.34
C LEU A 481 -21.36 38.85 -55.42
N CYS A 482 -20.70 38.46 -56.50
CA CYS A 482 -20.67 39.26 -57.73
C CYS A 482 -21.90 38.95 -58.60
N THR A 483 -22.63 39.97 -59.02
CA THR A 483 -23.74 39.84 -59.97
C THR A 483 -23.47 40.68 -61.21
N CYS A 484 -23.50 40.10 -62.41
CA CYS A 484 -23.33 40.86 -63.66
C CYS A 484 -24.38 41.96 -63.77
N ASN A 485 -23.97 43.14 -64.26
CA ASN A 485 -24.85 44.29 -64.44
C ASN A 485 -25.89 44.00 -65.54
N THR A 486 -27.00 44.76 -65.56
CA THR A 486 -28.02 44.64 -66.61
C THR A 486 -27.41 44.82 -68.00
N GLY A 487 -27.77 43.96 -68.95
CA GLY A 487 -27.15 43.88 -70.27
C GLY A 487 -25.98 42.88 -70.37
N TYR A 488 -25.53 42.31 -69.25
CA TYR A 488 -24.42 41.35 -69.21
C TYR A 488 -24.84 39.99 -68.62
N THR A 489 -24.14 38.93 -69.02
CA THR A 489 -24.36 37.55 -68.55
C THR A 489 -23.04 36.89 -68.16
N GLY A 490 -23.07 35.95 -67.21
CA GLY A 490 -21.87 35.30 -66.68
C GLY A 490 -22.01 34.89 -65.22
N ASN A 491 -20.90 34.85 -64.49
CA ASN A 491 -20.83 34.44 -63.08
C ASN A 491 -20.38 35.57 -62.13
N GLY A 492 -20.42 36.82 -62.59
CA GLY A 492 -20.08 38.01 -61.79
C GLY A 492 -18.58 38.30 -61.64
N THR A 493 -17.72 37.27 -61.60
CA THR A 493 -16.25 37.43 -61.71
C THR A 493 -15.80 37.49 -63.17
N TYR A 494 -16.58 36.91 -64.07
CA TYR A 494 -16.50 37.06 -65.52
C TYR A 494 -17.91 37.37 -66.06
N CYS A 495 -18.04 38.48 -66.77
CA CYS A 495 -19.29 38.91 -67.40
C CYS A 495 -19.03 39.29 -68.86
N VAL A 496 -19.91 38.87 -69.75
CA VAL A 496 -19.88 39.22 -71.18
C VAL A 496 -21.16 39.94 -71.57
N ASP A 497 -21.05 40.80 -72.59
CA ASP A 497 -22.17 41.49 -73.22
C ASP A 497 -23.23 40.49 -73.71
N ILE A 498 -24.52 40.80 -73.54
CA ILE A 498 -25.59 39.98 -74.10
C ILE A 498 -25.83 40.44 -75.54
N GLU A 499 -25.70 39.52 -76.49
CA GLU A 499 -26.08 39.72 -77.90
C GLU A 499 -27.62 39.78 -78.04
N GLU A 500 -28.24 40.84 -77.56
CA GLU A 500 -29.70 41.06 -77.56
C GLU A 500 -30.24 41.11 -78.99
N CYS A 501 -29.46 41.62 -79.96
CA CYS A 501 -29.84 41.56 -81.38
C CYS A 501 -29.91 40.13 -81.95
N SER A 502 -29.41 39.11 -81.23
CA SER A 502 -29.62 37.69 -81.56
C SER A 502 -30.94 37.13 -80.96
N GLN A 503 -31.67 37.90 -80.16
CA GLN A 503 -32.96 37.52 -79.58
C GLN A 503 -34.14 38.03 -80.45
N ALA A 504 -35.23 37.28 -80.47
CA ALA A 504 -36.36 37.58 -81.35
C ALA A 504 -37.22 38.75 -80.82
N ASN A 505 -37.59 39.67 -81.73
CA ASN A 505 -38.52 40.79 -81.51
C ASN A 505 -38.01 41.95 -80.62
N MET A 506 -36.70 42.15 -80.48
CA MET A 506 -36.14 43.26 -79.68
C MET A 506 -36.33 44.64 -80.31
N CYS A 507 -36.40 44.74 -81.64
CA CYS A 507 -36.68 45.98 -82.39
C CYS A 507 -37.97 45.87 -83.22
N HIS A 508 -38.45 47.02 -83.73
CA HIS A 508 -39.53 47.05 -84.70
C HIS A 508 -39.16 46.28 -85.98
N ALA A 509 -40.13 45.69 -86.68
CA ALA A 509 -39.88 44.97 -87.94
C ALA A 509 -39.23 45.88 -89.01
N ASP A 510 -39.60 47.16 -89.02
CA ASP A 510 -39.01 48.20 -89.87
C ASP A 510 -37.83 48.93 -89.21
N ALA A 511 -37.05 48.26 -88.36
CA ALA A 511 -35.84 48.80 -87.74
C ALA A 511 -34.64 47.83 -87.81
N THR A 512 -33.44 48.40 -87.86
CA THR A 512 -32.17 47.68 -87.76
C THR A 512 -31.68 47.69 -86.30
N CYS A 513 -31.38 46.52 -85.75
CA CYS A 513 -30.77 46.34 -84.43
C CYS A 513 -29.24 46.47 -84.52
N THR A 514 -28.60 47.02 -83.49
CA THR A 514 -27.14 47.03 -83.33
C THR A 514 -26.79 46.78 -81.87
N ASN A 515 -25.97 45.76 -81.57
CA ASN A 515 -25.52 45.46 -80.21
C ASN A 515 -24.51 46.50 -79.74
N THR A 516 -24.53 46.81 -78.44
CA THR A 516 -23.62 47.75 -77.78
C THR A 516 -23.32 47.26 -76.36
N PRO A 517 -22.16 47.60 -75.75
CA PRO A 517 -21.84 47.12 -74.40
C PRO A 517 -22.93 47.46 -73.36
N GLY A 518 -23.62 46.44 -72.87
CA GLY A 518 -24.72 46.51 -71.90
C GLY A 518 -26.10 46.89 -72.46
N SER A 519 -26.29 46.95 -73.80
CA SER A 519 -27.59 47.27 -74.41
C SER A 519 -27.66 47.12 -75.93
N TYR A 520 -28.85 47.27 -76.50
CA TYR A 520 -29.05 47.30 -77.95
C TYR A 520 -29.66 48.62 -78.41
N LEU A 521 -29.25 49.06 -79.61
CA LEU A 521 -29.80 50.22 -80.28
C LEU A 521 -30.64 49.80 -81.48
N CYS A 522 -31.94 50.12 -81.45
CA CYS A 522 -32.82 50.01 -82.60
C CYS A 522 -32.83 51.32 -83.40
N THR A 523 -32.68 51.23 -84.72
CA THR A 523 -32.75 52.40 -85.63
C THR A 523 -33.80 52.17 -86.71
N CYS A 524 -34.76 53.07 -86.87
CA CYS A 524 -35.79 52.91 -87.91
C CYS A 524 -35.17 52.93 -89.32
N ASN A 525 -35.63 52.02 -90.18
CA ASN A 525 -35.16 51.89 -91.55
C ASN A 525 -35.60 53.10 -92.41
N THR A 526 -34.88 53.36 -93.51
CA THR A 526 -35.12 54.51 -94.40
C THR A 526 -36.58 54.57 -94.87
N GLY A 527 -37.24 55.72 -94.65
CA GLY A 527 -38.65 55.94 -94.94
C GLY A 527 -39.58 55.87 -93.71
N TYR A 528 -39.04 55.52 -92.54
CA TYR A 528 -39.78 55.43 -91.29
C TYR A 528 -39.20 56.38 -90.23
N THR A 529 -40.02 56.79 -89.27
CA THR A 529 -39.61 57.61 -88.11
C THR A 529 -40.18 57.07 -86.81
N GLY A 530 -39.46 57.27 -85.71
CA GLY A 530 -39.81 56.73 -84.40
C GLY A 530 -38.57 56.53 -83.53
N ASN A 531 -38.65 55.61 -82.57
CA ASN A 531 -37.61 55.30 -81.59
C ASN A 531 -36.96 53.92 -81.79
N GLY A 532 -37.16 53.30 -82.96
CA GLY A 532 -36.57 51.99 -83.31
C GLY A 532 -37.30 50.77 -82.74
N THR A 533 -37.89 50.86 -81.54
CA THR A 533 -38.83 49.85 -81.03
C THR A 533 -40.26 50.08 -81.55
N TYR A 534 -40.56 51.31 -81.95
CA TYR A 534 -41.74 51.70 -82.73
C TYR A 534 -41.31 52.60 -83.89
N CYS A 535 -41.75 52.27 -85.11
CA CYS A 535 -41.43 53.02 -86.33
C CYS A 535 -42.67 53.16 -87.21
N VAL A 536 -42.95 54.38 -87.67
CA VAL A 536 -44.10 54.72 -88.53
C VAL A 536 -43.58 55.24 -89.87
N GLY A 537 -44.13 54.73 -90.99
CA GLY A 537 -43.82 55.23 -92.32
C GLY A 537 -44.20 56.70 -92.50
N GLN A 538 -43.41 57.44 -93.28
CA GLN A 538 -43.64 58.86 -93.62
C GLN A 538 -44.66 59.06 -94.74
#